data_AF-A0A429XSZ9-F1
#
_entry.id   AF-A0A429XSZ9-F1
#
_cell.length_a   1.000
_cell.length_b   1.000
_cell.length_c   1.000
_cell.angle_alpha   90.00
_cell.angle_beta   90.00
_cell.angle_gamma   90.00
#
_symmetry.space_group_name_H-M   'P 1'
#
loop_
_entity.id
_entity.type
_entity.pdbx_description
1 polymer ?
#
loop_
_entity_poly.entity_id
_entity_poly.type
_entity_poly.pdbx_seq_one_letter_code
_entity_poly.pdbx_strand_id
1 'polypeptide(L)'
;MMDKRWFGAFLILLFLMGCEAKEAAVEEPEAGAEEIEEKEEAVQLSVEEAQEIVERNMEEISKQLKDLQGEKTDWFHQEWIFEPESDKEKYDQAKVLVKERLKDLVTEPGMELQVPIWMTANWCECDSVPDTLFWDHGISHQLIEQKEDRFIISYLITNIDDGLSRGKRTVEYIKENEEWKLNDVKRITPEEESLELTFEDVEAFLAAQYGGGENVELIEETGDYFVVKQGDFYWAIHKNDGTFNYNLIEKYKEAPEETVVESPIEEDTEEEEGFEEEKEPETVQAEASSSEIGKFSGLWEEPGRSEETPYMMVDIQNVEGGQATVRVAYMSVGARQIADVEGQVVFENGVGSFTYDEDGWNGSGEVTVDLTGEGPIIKVKINNDGMGWGLFNGSYKVTKRAE
;
A
#
# COMPACT_ATOMS: atom_id res chain seq x y z
N MET A 1 38.33 36.40 57.84
CA MET A 1 37.67 36.02 56.59
C MET A 1 37.35 34.53 56.73
N MET A 2 36.32 34.12 57.48
CA MET A 2 34.87 34.11 57.16
C MET A 2 34.60 33.62 55.73
N ASP A 3 33.77 32.62 55.46
CA ASP A 3 33.06 31.64 56.29
C ASP A 3 32.52 30.56 55.32
N LYS A 4 32.54 29.28 55.69
CA LYS A 4 31.75 28.21 55.05
C LYS A 4 30.79 27.66 56.10
N ARG A 5 29.50 27.70 55.79
CA ARG A 5 28.35 27.22 56.58
C ARG A 5 27.46 26.42 55.61
N TRP A 6 26.82 25.27 55.86
CA TRP A 6 26.47 24.42 57.02
C TRP A 6 26.19 22.99 56.46
N PHE A 7 26.61 21.88 57.09
CA PHE A 7 25.92 21.07 58.14
C PHE A 7 24.51 20.59 57.75
N GLY A 8 24.14 19.30 57.74
CA GLY A 8 24.71 18.11 58.37
C GLY A 8 23.63 17.40 59.21
N ALA A 9 23.25 16.19 58.80
CA ALA A 9 22.22 15.32 59.39
C ALA A 9 22.45 14.97 60.87
N PHE A 10 21.37 14.74 61.64
CA PHE A 10 21.45 13.96 62.89
C PHE A 10 20.09 13.31 63.28
N LEU A 11 20.14 11.99 63.51
CA LEU A 11 19.08 11.10 64.00
C LEU A 11 19.23 10.89 65.53
N ILE A 12 18.07 10.65 66.19
CA ILE A 12 17.81 9.80 67.38
C ILE A 12 18.41 10.23 68.75
N LEU A 13 17.54 10.49 69.75
CA LEU A 13 17.35 9.60 70.92
C LEU A 13 16.23 10.07 71.90
N LEU A 14 15.24 9.18 72.06
CA LEU A 14 14.53 8.75 73.28
C LEU A 14 14.69 9.54 74.60
N PHE A 15 13.54 9.91 75.19
CA PHE A 15 13.36 10.02 76.64
C PHE A 15 12.07 9.28 77.07
N LEU A 16 12.23 8.38 78.06
CA LEU A 16 11.21 7.56 78.71
C LEU A 16 10.80 8.15 80.08
N MET A 17 9.64 7.67 80.57
CA MET A 17 9.07 7.70 81.93
C MET A 17 8.28 8.97 82.31
N GLY A 18 7.05 8.90 82.85
CA GLY A 18 6.21 7.77 83.24
C GLY A 18 5.13 8.26 84.22
N CYS A 19 3.94 7.62 84.24
CA CYS A 19 3.09 7.54 85.44
C CYS A 19 2.01 6.45 85.26
N GLU A 20 1.91 5.55 86.24
CA GLU A 20 0.97 4.43 86.35
C GLU A 20 -0.47 4.88 86.67
N ALA A 21 -1.48 4.17 86.14
CA ALA A 21 -2.73 3.84 86.86
C ALA A 21 -3.58 2.76 86.14
N LYS A 22 -3.71 1.60 86.81
CA LYS A 22 -4.79 0.57 86.85
C LYS A 22 -5.93 0.53 85.80
N GLU A 23 -6.05 -0.67 85.22
CA GLU A 23 -7.24 -1.43 84.77
C GLU A 23 -8.60 -0.73 84.62
N ALA A 24 -9.10 -0.71 83.39
CA ALA A 24 -10.47 -1.10 83.06
C ALA A 24 -10.51 -1.61 81.61
N ALA A 25 -10.98 -2.85 81.43
CA ALA A 25 -11.26 -3.43 80.13
C ALA A 25 -12.41 -2.67 79.46
N VAL A 26 -12.16 -2.15 78.26
CA VAL A 26 -13.19 -1.70 77.33
C VAL A 26 -12.80 -2.31 75.98
N GLU A 27 -13.61 -3.27 75.52
CA GLU A 27 -13.63 -3.70 74.13
C GLU A 27 -14.00 -2.47 73.27
N GLU A 28 -13.03 -1.87 72.60
CA GLU A 28 -13.29 -1.04 71.43
C GLU A 28 -13.26 -1.96 70.20
N PRO A 29 -14.23 -1.83 69.27
CA PRO A 29 -14.20 -2.59 68.04
C PRO A 29 -13.01 -2.12 67.22
N GLU A 30 -12.22 -3.06 66.70
CA GLU A 30 -11.28 -2.82 65.61
C GLU A 30 -12.07 -2.26 64.42
N ALA A 31 -12.17 -0.93 64.35
CA ALA A 31 -12.35 -0.26 63.07
C ALA A 31 -11.03 -0.47 62.33
N GLY A 32 -10.97 -1.57 61.59
CA GLY A 32 -9.99 -1.75 60.53
C GLY A 32 -10.10 -0.53 59.63
N ALA A 33 -9.14 0.38 59.77
CA ALA A 33 -8.78 1.26 58.69
C ALA A 33 -8.23 0.34 57.60
N GLU A 34 -9.12 -0.13 56.72
CA GLU A 34 -8.71 -0.47 55.37
C GLU A 34 -8.04 0.80 54.84
N GLU A 35 -6.72 0.74 54.81
CA GLU A 35 -5.91 1.52 53.87
C GLU A 35 -6.51 1.17 52.50
N ILE A 36 -7.42 2.02 52.02
CA ILE A 36 -7.80 2.02 50.62
C ILE A 36 -6.52 2.50 49.94
N GLU A 37 -5.65 1.56 49.58
CA GLU A 37 -4.78 1.71 48.43
C GLU A 37 -5.73 2.09 47.29
N GLU A 38 -5.86 3.39 47.03
CA GLU A 38 -6.19 3.86 45.69
C GLU A 38 -5.08 3.32 44.80
N LYS A 39 -5.27 2.08 44.32
CA LYS A 39 -4.70 1.71 43.04
C LYS A 39 -5.24 2.74 42.08
N GLU A 40 -4.40 3.70 41.70
CA GLU A 40 -4.55 4.36 40.43
C GLU A 40 -4.74 3.23 39.43
N GLU A 41 -5.99 3.01 39.00
CA GLU A 41 -6.27 2.14 37.87
C GLU A 41 -5.51 2.77 36.73
N ALA A 42 -4.36 2.17 36.39
CA ALA A 42 -3.60 2.53 35.21
C ALA A 42 -4.59 2.61 34.05
N VAL A 43 -4.65 3.77 33.39
CA VAL A 43 -5.59 4.02 32.29
C VAL A 43 -5.36 2.94 31.24
N GLN A 44 -6.22 1.93 31.23
CA GLN A 44 -6.19 0.86 30.26
C GLN A 44 -6.99 1.34 29.05
N LEU A 45 -6.34 1.40 27.90
CA LEU A 45 -6.91 1.95 26.68
C LEU A 45 -7.68 0.81 26.02
N SER A 46 -8.86 1.11 25.46
CA SER A 46 -9.49 0.22 24.51
C SER A 46 -8.75 0.26 23.16
N VAL A 47 -9.01 -0.71 22.29
CA VAL A 47 -8.43 -0.73 20.93
C VAL A 47 -8.89 0.51 20.17
N GLU A 48 -10.15 0.90 20.34
CA GLU A 48 -10.75 2.09 19.72
C GLU A 48 -10.09 3.37 20.23
N GLU A 49 -9.87 3.50 21.55
CA GLU A 49 -9.16 4.67 22.11
C GLU A 49 -7.72 4.77 21.60
N ALA A 50 -7.02 3.64 21.49
CA ALA A 50 -5.67 3.59 20.93
C ALA A 50 -5.67 3.96 19.43
N GLN A 51 -6.64 3.48 18.66
CA GLN A 51 -6.84 3.83 17.26
C GLN A 51 -7.10 5.33 17.09
N GLU A 52 -8.02 5.91 17.87
CA GLU A 52 -8.32 7.36 17.84
C GLU A 52 -7.07 8.21 18.14
N ILE A 53 -6.20 7.76 19.06
CA ILE A 53 -4.92 8.42 19.34
C ILE A 53 -4.02 8.37 18.11
N VAL A 54 -3.89 7.20 17.47
CA VAL A 54 -3.04 7.03 16.28
C VAL A 54 -3.54 7.90 15.14
N GLU A 55 -4.82 7.81 14.78
CA GLU A 55 -5.42 8.57 13.68
C GLU A 55 -5.23 10.07 13.87
N ARG A 56 -5.64 10.61 15.03
CA ARG A 56 -5.51 12.02 15.35
C ARG A 56 -4.07 12.52 15.27
N ASN A 57 -3.13 11.78 15.84
CA ASN A 57 -1.73 12.20 15.86
C ASN A 57 -1.09 12.10 14.46
N MET A 58 -1.37 11.05 13.70
CA MET A 58 -0.87 10.87 12.34
C MET A 58 -1.45 11.93 11.38
N GLU A 59 -2.74 12.27 11.51
CA GLU A 59 -3.38 13.35 10.76
C GLU A 59 -2.71 14.71 11.05
N GLU A 60 -2.44 15.03 12.32
CA GLU A 60 -1.79 16.29 12.67
C GLU A 60 -0.33 16.33 12.22
N ILE A 61 0.42 15.22 12.30
CA ILE A 61 1.78 15.11 11.72
C ILE A 61 1.72 15.39 10.21
N SER A 62 0.81 14.73 9.49
CA SER A 62 0.61 14.89 8.04
C SER A 62 0.32 16.35 7.67
N LYS A 63 -0.62 16.98 8.39
CA LYS A 63 -0.96 18.38 8.20
C LYS A 63 0.23 19.31 8.45
N GLN A 64 0.99 19.10 9.52
CA GLN A 64 2.14 19.95 9.82
C GLN A 64 3.26 19.81 8.79
N LEU A 65 3.46 18.61 8.24
CA LEU A 65 4.39 18.36 7.14
C LEU A 65 3.91 19.00 5.83
N LYS A 66 2.63 18.89 5.50
CA LYS A 66 2.03 19.55 4.31
C LYS A 66 2.10 21.07 4.40
N ASP A 67 1.81 21.65 5.56
CA ASP A 67 1.97 23.08 5.80
C ASP A 67 3.43 23.50 5.57
N LEU A 68 4.38 22.74 6.13
CA LEU A 68 5.80 23.00 5.94
C LEU A 68 6.23 22.83 4.48
N GLN A 69 5.67 21.86 3.76
CA GLN A 69 5.90 21.63 2.33
C GLN A 69 5.48 22.85 1.51
N GLY A 70 4.31 23.43 1.82
CA GLY A 70 3.84 24.68 1.23
C GLY A 70 4.71 25.90 1.60
N GLU A 71 5.28 25.93 2.80
CA GLU A 71 6.23 26.98 3.22
C GLU A 71 7.62 26.83 2.57
N LYS A 72 8.01 25.60 2.21
CA LYS A 72 9.34 25.20 1.74
C LYS A 72 9.31 24.56 0.37
N THR A 73 8.68 25.25 -0.59
CA THR A 73 8.65 24.80 -1.99
C THR A 73 10.04 24.81 -2.64
N ASP A 74 11.01 25.52 -2.07
CA ASP A 74 12.40 25.52 -2.53
C ASP A 74 13.14 24.21 -2.23
N TRP A 75 12.54 23.32 -1.43
CA TRP A 75 13.08 21.99 -1.12
C TRP A 75 12.57 20.89 -2.05
N PHE A 76 11.73 21.20 -3.04
CA PHE A 76 11.32 20.17 -4.01
C PHE A 76 12.51 19.65 -4.83
N HIS A 77 12.36 18.40 -5.30
CA HIS A 77 13.40 17.61 -5.99
C HIS A 77 14.63 17.25 -5.14
N GLN A 78 14.54 17.35 -3.82
CA GLN A 78 15.64 16.98 -2.94
C GLN A 78 15.58 15.48 -2.61
N GLU A 79 16.59 14.74 -3.05
CA GLU A 79 16.71 13.28 -2.80
C GLU A 79 17.47 12.99 -1.51
N TRP A 80 17.11 13.62 -0.40
CA TRP A 80 17.90 13.58 0.85
C TRP A 80 18.09 12.18 1.47
N ILE A 81 17.24 11.18 1.15
CA ILE A 81 17.50 9.79 1.57
C ILE A 81 18.60 9.11 0.75
N PHE A 82 18.71 9.46 -0.54
CA PHE A 82 19.61 8.81 -1.50
C PHE A 82 20.95 9.55 -1.57
N GLU A 83 20.94 10.87 -1.40
CA GLU A 83 22.11 11.73 -1.44
C GLU A 83 22.20 12.72 -0.27
N PRO A 84 22.17 12.28 1.00
CA PRO A 84 22.23 13.19 2.16
C PRO A 84 23.50 14.05 2.20
N GLU A 85 24.59 13.61 1.55
CA GLU A 85 25.87 14.32 1.50
C GLU A 85 25.99 15.31 0.34
N SER A 86 25.07 15.30 -0.65
CA SER A 86 25.13 16.23 -1.79
C SER A 86 24.73 17.67 -1.39
N ASP A 87 23.86 17.81 -0.38
CA ASP A 87 23.51 19.09 0.27
C ASP A 87 23.31 18.95 1.79
N LYS A 88 24.34 18.45 2.48
CA LYS A 88 24.33 18.15 3.93
C LYS A 88 23.87 19.34 4.79
N GLU A 89 24.29 20.55 4.45
CA GLU A 89 23.95 21.75 5.24
C GLU A 89 22.45 22.04 5.18
N LYS A 90 21.83 21.98 3.99
CA LYS A 90 20.38 22.17 3.88
C LYS A 90 19.62 21.02 4.50
N TYR A 91 20.08 19.78 4.34
CA TYR A 91 19.47 18.62 4.98
C TYR A 91 19.45 18.76 6.51
N ASP A 92 20.57 19.13 7.12
CA ASP A 92 20.67 19.32 8.57
C ASP A 92 19.75 20.46 9.06
N GLN A 93 19.68 21.57 8.31
CA GLN A 93 18.75 22.67 8.62
C GLN A 93 17.29 22.25 8.51
N ALA A 94 16.95 21.49 7.47
CA ALA A 94 15.60 20.98 7.25
C ALA A 94 15.20 19.98 8.34
N LYS A 95 16.09 19.07 8.73
CA LYS A 95 15.88 18.12 9.83
C LYS A 95 15.58 18.84 11.15
N VAL A 96 16.32 19.89 11.49
CA VAL A 96 16.05 20.69 12.70
C VAL A 96 14.68 21.35 12.63
N LEU A 97 14.29 21.89 11.47
CA LEU A 97 13.00 22.55 11.31
C LEU A 97 11.82 21.57 11.45
N VAL A 98 11.92 20.40 10.81
CA VAL A 98 10.89 19.35 10.90
C VAL A 98 10.78 18.82 12.33
N LYS A 99 11.91 18.57 13.01
CA LYS A 99 11.91 18.16 14.42
C LYS A 99 11.23 19.18 15.32
N GLU A 100 11.56 20.46 15.18
CA GLU A 100 10.97 21.52 16.00
C GLU A 100 9.45 21.63 15.77
N ARG A 101 8.98 21.38 14.54
CA ARG A 101 7.56 21.35 14.18
C ARG A 101 6.86 20.18 14.88
N LEU A 102 7.44 18.98 14.84
CA LEU A 102 6.79 17.73 15.30
C LEU A 102 7.04 17.34 16.77
N LYS A 103 7.83 18.11 17.53
CA LYS A 103 8.27 17.76 18.90
C LYS A 103 7.16 17.46 19.92
N ASP A 104 5.96 18.00 19.69
CA ASP A 104 4.80 17.80 20.56
C ASP A 104 4.03 16.52 20.20
N LEU A 105 4.29 15.95 19.02
CA LEU A 105 3.60 14.76 18.49
C LEU A 105 4.49 13.51 18.45
N VAL A 106 5.80 13.68 18.40
CA VAL A 106 6.79 12.61 18.21
C VAL A 106 7.87 12.71 19.28
N THR A 107 8.27 11.58 19.86
CA THR A 107 9.36 11.52 20.83
C THR A 107 10.70 11.83 20.14
N GLU A 108 11.73 12.22 20.90
CA GLU A 108 13.07 12.43 20.32
C GLU A 108 13.63 11.17 19.62
N PRO A 109 13.55 9.96 20.21
CA PRO A 109 13.92 8.73 19.50
C PRO A 109 13.12 8.50 18.22
N GLY A 110 11.80 8.73 18.25
CA GLY A 110 10.95 8.60 17.07
C GLY A 110 11.32 9.59 15.98
N MET A 111 11.64 10.82 16.34
CA MET A 111 12.11 11.83 15.40
C MET A 111 13.42 11.44 14.70
N GLU A 112 14.35 10.76 15.37
CA GLU A 112 15.59 10.31 14.72
C GLU A 112 15.35 9.25 13.64
N LEU A 113 14.34 8.39 13.83
CA LEU A 113 14.00 7.32 12.90
C LEU A 113 13.12 7.83 11.75
N GLN A 114 12.09 8.61 12.07
CA GLN A 114 11.00 8.90 11.15
C GLN A 114 11.24 10.16 10.30
N VAL A 115 11.91 11.19 10.85
CA VAL A 115 12.10 12.47 10.14
C VAL A 115 12.85 12.31 8.81
N PRO A 116 13.93 11.51 8.68
CA PRO A 116 14.58 11.29 7.38
C PRO A 116 13.64 10.70 6.33
N ILE A 117 12.77 9.77 6.74
CA ILE A 117 11.79 9.11 5.87
C ILE A 117 10.74 10.13 5.43
N TRP A 118 10.13 10.86 6.37
CA TRP A 118 9.08 11.84 6.07
C TRP A 118 9.58 13.04 5.27
N MET A 119 10.79 13.53 5.53
CA MET A 119 11.41 14.60 4.73
C MET A 119 11.60 14.18 3.28
N THR A 120 12.06 12.96 3.06
CA THR A 120 12.20 12.44 1.71
C THR A 120 10.82 12.33 1.08
N ALA A 121 9.88 11.75 1.81
CA ALA A 121 8.53 11.53 1.32
C ALA A 121 7.85 12.80 0.82
N ASN A 122 7.94 13.87 1.59
CA ASN A 122 7.24 15.10 1.28
C ASN A 122 7.97 15.98 0.25
N TRP A 123 9.27 15.81 -0.01
CA TRP A 123 10.02 16.76 -0.85
C TRP A 123 10.82 16.13 -2.00
N CYS A 124 10.90 14.80 -2.08
CA CYS A 124 11.59 14.15 -3.20
C CYS A 124 10.78 14.17 -4.50
N GLU A 125 9.51 14.62 -4.47
CA GLU A 125 8.53 14.48 -5.56
C GLU A 125 8.37 13.04 -6.07
N CYS A 126 8.89 12.06 -5.33
CA CYS A 126 8.52 10.66 -5.48
C CYS A 126 7.12 10.51 -4.89
N ASP A 127 6.13 10.84 -5.70
CA ASP A 127 4.96 10.06 -6.07
C ASP A 127 4.35 8.98 -5.15
N SER A 128 5.04 8.43 -4.15
CA SER A 128 4.61 7.22 -3.43
C SER A 128 4.77 7.24 -1.91
N VAL A 129 5.42 8.23 -1.29
CA VAL A 129 5.80 8.08 0.13
C VAL A 129 4.97 8.92 1.12
N PRO A 130 4.53 10.16 0.83
CA PRO A 130 3.80 10.93 1.84
C PRO A 130 2.36 10.43 1.98
N ASP A 131 1.76 9.88 0.93
CA ASP A 131 0.37 9.43 1.02
C ASP A 131 0.20 8.03 1.65
N THR A 132 1.22 7.16 1.61
CA THR A 132 1.14 5.77 2.12
C THR A 132 1.36 5.62 3.63
N LEU A 133 2.05 6.58 4.27
CA LEU A 133 2.26 6.61 5.72
C LEU A 133 1.14 7.32 6.49
N PHE A 134 0.49 8.31 5.87
CA PHE A 134 -0.43 9.22 6.57
C PHE A 134 -1.91 8.99 6.27
N TRP A 135 -2.27 8.30 5.18
CA TRP A 135 -3.68 8.00 4.83
C TRP A 135 -4.06 6.54 5.01
N ASP A 136 -3.12 5.69 5.45
CA ASP A 136 -3.44 4.33 5.80
C ASP A 136 -4.06 4.28 7.20
N HIS A 137 -5.37 4.46 7.24
CA HIS A 137 -6.21 4.29 8.43
C HIS A 137 -6.23 2.84 8.93
N GLY A 138 -5.70 1.90 8.15
CA GLY A 138 -5.62 0.49 8.50
C GLY A 138 -6.97 -0.18 8.73
N ILE A 139 -6.96 -1.50 8.82
CA ILE A 139 -8.10 -2.29 9.29
C ILE A 139 -7.63 -3.29 10.35
N SER A 140 -8.58 -3.85 11.09
CA SER A 140 -8.33 -4.98 12.00
C SER A 140 -7.28 -4.64 13.06
N HIS A 141 -7.50 -3.51 13.72
CA HIS A 141 -6.66 -3.00 14.79
C HIS A 141 -6.58 -3.95 15.98
N GLN A 142 -5.38 -4.09 16.55
CA GLN A 142 -5.10 -4.95 17.69
C GLN A 142 -4.10 -4.28 18.63
N LEU A 143 -4.46 -4.16 19.91
CA LEU A 143 -3.50 -3.78 20.96
C LEU A 143 -2.56 -4.95 21.27
N ILE A 144 -1.29 -4.79 20.93
CA ILE A 144 -0.25 -5.82 21.09
C ILE A 144 0.38 -5.75 22.48
N GLU A 145 0.66 -4.52 22.95
CA GLU A 145 1.24 -4.27 24.26
C GLU A 145 0.62 -3.01 24.85
N GLN A 146 0.30 -3.03 26.15
CA GLN A 146 -0.03 -1.82 26.88
C GLN A 146 0.61 -1.82 28.28
N LYS A 147 1.16 -0.66 28.63
CA LYS A 147 1.68 -0.26 29.93
C LYS A 147 1.09 1.12 30.28
N GLU A 148 1.39 1.60 31.47
CA GLU A 148 0.94 2.91 31.96
C GLU A 148 1.38 4.08 31.07
N ASP A 149 2.61 4.02 30.55
CA ASP A 149 3.26 5.08 29.77
C ASP A 149 3.54 4.68 28.32
N ARG A 150 3.03 3.54 27.87
CA ARG A 150 3.36 3.00 26.55
C ARG A 150 2.25 2.11 26.00
N PHE A 151 1.96 2.21 24.72
CA PHE A 151 1.18 1.19 24.02
C PHE A 151 1.74 0.91 22.62
N ILE A 152 1.49 -0.30 22.13
CA ILE A 152 1.75 -0.71 20.75
C ILE A 152 0.43 -1.23 20.16
N ILE A 153 0.04 -0.65 19.04
CA ILE A 153 -1.10 -1.10 18.25
C ILE A 153 -0.60 -1.63 16.91
N SER A 154 -1.23 -2.70 16.43
CA SER A 154 -1.02 -3.27 15.10
C SER A 154 -2.27 -3.12 14.26
N TYR A 155 -2.13 -2.97 12.95
CA TYR A 155 -3.24 -2.99 12.00
C TYR A 155 -2.79 -3.51 10.62
N LEU A 156 -3.72 -4.01 9.82
CA LEU A 156 -3.47 -4.38 8.43
C LEU A 156 -3.46 -3.12 7.57
N ILE A 157 -2.47 -3.00 6.69
CA ILE A 157 -2.31 -1.87 5.77
C ILE A 157 -3.30 -2.03 4.62
N THR A 158 -4.03 -0.96 4.27
CA THR A 158 -5.06 -1.02 3.21
C THR A 158 -4.69 -0.35 1.89
N ASN A 159 -3.70 0.53 1.89
CA ASN A 159 -3.24 1.18 0.66
C ASN A 159 -2.48 0.17 -0.23
N ILE A 160 -2.58 0.22 -1.57
CA ILE A 160 -1.86 -0.66 -2.53
C ILE A 160 -0.97 0.13 -3.50
N ASP A 161 -0.98 1.46 -3.44
CA ASP A 161 -0.52 2.33 -4.55
C ASP A 161 0.97 2.17 -4.94
N ASP A 162 1.79 1.53 -4.12
CA ASP A 162 3.22 1.32 -4.40
C ASP A 162 3.64 -0.15 -4.43
N GLY A 163 2.73 -1.09 -4.18
CA GLY A 163 3.08 -2.49 -4.04
C GLY A 163 3.95 -2.85 -2.82
N LEU A 164 4.36 -1.83 -2.07
CA LEU A 164 5.14 -1.86 -0.84
C LEU A 164 4.23 -1.66 0.37
N SER A 165 2.96 -2.00 0.24
CA SER A 165 1.96 -1.68 1.25
C SER A 165 1.14 -2.90 1.69
N ARG A 166 1.47 -4.11 1.24
CA ARG A 166 0.94 -5.34 1.88
C ARG A 166 1.67 -5.59 3.20
N GLY A 167 0.95 -5.94 4.25
CA GLY A 167 1.57 -6.18 5.55
C GLY A 167 0.72 -5.75 6.74
N LYS A 168 1.32 -5.87 7.92
CA LYS A 168 0.87 -5.21 9.13
C LYS A 168 1.74 -3.98 9.38
N ARG A 169 1.17 -2.97 10.04
CA ARG A 169 1.94 -1.89 10.64
C ARG A 169 1.77 -1.95 12.14
N THR A 170 2.89 -1.83 12.86
CA THR A 170 2.90 -1.61 14.30
C THR A 170 3.30 -0.17 14.58
N VAL A 171 2.55 0.47 15.46
CA VAL A 171 2.77 1.85 15.87
C VAL A 171 2.91 1.89 17.38
N GLU A 172 4.01 2.45 17.83
CA GLU A 172 4.35 2.57 19.25
C GLU A 172 4.18 4.01 19.71
N TYR A 173 3.47 4.18 20.82
CA TYR A 173 3.29 5.46 21.49
C TYR A 173 3.85 5.41 22.91
N ILE A 174 4.46 6.53 23.33
CA ILE A 174 4.94 6.76 24.69
C ILE A 174 4.25 8.00 25.25
N LYS A 175 3.86 7.94 26.52
CA LYS A 175 3.24 9.06 27.22
C LYS A 175 4.33 9.96 27.80
N GLU A 176 4.41 11.20 27.32
CA GLU A 176 5.30 12.25 27.82
C GLU A 176 4.47 13.46 28.26
N ASN A 177 4.61 13.90 29.52
CA ASN A 177 3.89 15.06 30.08
C ASN A 177 2.36 15.00 29.88
N GLU A 178 1.76 13.84 30.13
CA GLU A 178 0.33 13.55 29.91
C GLU A 178 -0.12 13.43 28.43
N GLU A 179 0.78 13.55 27.46
CA GLU A 179 0.47 13.43 26.04
C GLU A 179 1.07 12.18 25.41
N TRP A 180 0.28 11.46 24.60
CA TRP A 180 0.75 10.33 23.83
C TRP A 180 1.48 10.81 22.59
N LYS A 181 2.78 10.47 22.49
CA LYS A 181 3.63 10.82 21.36
C LYS A 181 4.11 9.59 20.61
N LEU A 182 4.16 9.71 19.29
CA LEU A 182 4.63 8.67 18.40
C LEU A 182 6.11 8.41 18.69
N ASN A 183 6.44 7.15 18.97
CA ASN A 183 7.81 6.72 19.23
C ASN A 183 8.39 5.90 18.08
N ASP A 184 7.58 5.03 17.47
CA ASP A 184 8.06 4.19 16.39
C ASP A 184 6.92 3.76 15.44
N VAL A 185 7.29 3.53 14.19
CA VAL A 185 6.42 3.00 13.14
C VAL A 185 7.20 1.93 12.42
N LYS A 186 6.71 0.69 12.47
CA LYS A 186 7.32 -0.45 11.81
C LYS A 186 6.33 -1.15 10.91
N ARG A 187 6.76 -1.44 9.69
CA ARG A 187 6.06 -2.36 8.79
C ARG A 187 6.55 -3.78 9.05
N ILE A 188 5.61 -4.72 9.02
CA ILE A 188 5.85 -6.15 9.06
C ILE A 188 5.32 -6.71 7.74
N THR A 189 6.19 -7.30 6.94
CA THR A 189 5.78 -7.82 5.63
C THR A 189 5.15 -9.22 5.76
N PRO A 190 4.34 -9.66 4.78
CA PRO A 190 3.78 -11.02 4.79
C PRO A 190 4.82 -12.14 4.83
N GLU A 191 6.04 -11.90 4.33
CA GLU A 191 7.14 -12.86 4.42
C GLU A 191 7.70 -13.00 5.84
N GLU A 192 7.64 -11.92 6.63
CA GLU A 192 8.05 -11.93 8.03
C GLU A 192 6.95 -12.55 8.91
N GLU A 193 5.70 -12.15 8.69
CA GLU A 193 4.55 -12.65 9.43
C GLU A 193 3.34 -12.80 8.50
N SER A 194 2.79 -14.03 8.43
CA SER A 194 1.56 -14.30 7.68
C SER A 194 0.43 -13.39 8.14
N LEU A 195 -0.31 -12.84 7.18
CA LEU A 195 -1.45 -11.99 7.47
C LEU A 195 -2.62 -12.77 8.07
N GLU A 196 -2.76 -14.04 7.69
CA GLU A 196 -3.88 -14.92 8.07
C GLU A 196 -5.24 -14.22 7.92
N LEU A 197 -5.47 -13.60 6.75
CA LEU A 197 -6.65 -12.81 6.44
C LEU A 197 -7.93 -13.63 6.63
N THR A 198 -8.92 -12.98 7.20
CA THR A 198 -10.31 -13.41 7.23
C THR A 198 -11.09 -12.79 6.08
N PHE A 199 -12.29 -13.30 5.80
CA PHE A 199 -13.16 -12.68 4.81
C PHE A 199 -13.55 -11.25 5.23
N GLU A 200 -13.76 -10.99 6.52
CA GLU A 200 -14.07 -9.65 7.05
C GLU A 200 -12.92 -8.65 6.76
N ASP A 201 -11.66 -9.08 6.86
CA ASP A 201 -10.51 -8.27 6.46
C ASP A 201 -10.54 -7.94 4.97
N VAL A 202 -10.89 -8.92 4.12
CA VAL A 202 -11.03 -8.72 2.67
C VAL A 202 -12.16 -7.74 2.34
N GLU A 203 -13.31 -7.87 3.00
CA GLU A 203 -14.43 -6.93 2.82
C GLU A 203 -14.01 -5.51 3.22
N ALA A 204 -13.42 -5.34 4.39
CA ALA A 204 -12.98 -4.04 4.89
C ALA A 204 -11.89 -3.42 4.00
N PHE A 205 -10.95 -4.23 3.51
CA PHE A 205 -9.91 -3.81 2.58
C PHE A 205 -10.49 -3.30 1.25
N LEU A 206 -11.38 -4.06 0.62
CA LEU A 206 -11.98 -3.67 -0.65
C LEU A 206 -12.92 -2.47 -0.50
N ALA A 207 -13.59 -2.33 0.64
CA ALA A 207 -14.39 -1.15 0.96
C ALA A 207 -13.52 0.10 1.15
N ALA A 208 -12.36 -0.02 1.79
CA ALA A 208 -11.42 1.08 1.98
C ALA A 208 -10.80 1.54 0.65
N GLN A 209 -10.43 0.60 -0.22
CA GLN A 209 -9.70 0.90 -1.46
C GLN A 209 -10.60 1.38 -2.61
N TYR A 210 -11.78 0.77 -2.80
CA TYR A 210 -12.61 0.99 -4.00
C TYR A 210 -13.92 1.72 -3.72
N GLY A 211 -14.10 2.22 -2.50
CA GLY A 211 -15.28 2.97 -2.07
C GLY A 211 -16.36 2.06 -1.49
N GLY A 212 -16.61 2.23 -0.19
CA GLY A 212 -17.69 1.55 0.53
C GLY A 212 -19.06 1.88 -0.06
N GLY A 213 -19.61 0.97 -0.85
CA GLY A 213 -20.90 1.13 -1.50
C GLY A 213 -21.41 -0.12 -2.21
N GLU A 214 -20.52 -1.02 -2.62
CA GLU A 214 -20.88 -2.32 -3.18
C GLU A 214 -20.65 -3.43 -2.15
N ASN A 215 -21.66 -4.28 -1.94
CA ASN A 215 -21.53 -5.44 -1.06
C ASN A 215 -20.47 -6.36 -1.65
N VAL A 216 -19.40 -6.62 -0.90
CA VAL A 216 -18.42 -7.64 -1.24
C VAL A 216 -19.07 -8.99 -0.98
N GLU A 217 -19.20 -9.81 -2.01
CA GLU A 217 -19.79 -11.15 -1.93
C GLU A 217 -18.69 -12.20 -2.00
N LEU A 218 -18.63 -13.09 -1.02
CA LEU A 218 -17.77 -14.28 -1.10
C LEU A 218 -18.39 -15.28 -2.08
N ILE A 219 -17.72 -15.50 -3.20
CA ILE A 219 -18.11 -16.48 -4.21
C ILE A 219 -17.66 -17.87 -3.79
N GLU A 220 -16.37 -18.01 -3.46
CA GLU A 220 -15.82 -19.26 -2.92
C GLU A 220 -14.52 -19.03 -2.15
N GLU A 221 -14.16 -20.03 -1.35
CA GLU A 221 -12.82 -20.20 -0.81
C GLU A 221 -12.14 -21.37 -1.51
N THR A 222 -11.09 -21.09 -2.29
CA THR A 222 -10.41 -22.12 -3.09
C THR A 222 -8.92 -22.17 -2.73
N GLY A 223 -8.54 -23.26 -2.04
CA GLY A 223 -7.21 -23.39 -1.45
C GLY A 223 -6.89 -22.21 -0.51
N ASP A 224 -5.81 -21.51 -0.82
CA ASP A 224 -5.30 -20.37 -0.06
C ASP A 224 -5.88 -19.01 -0.52
N TYR A 225 -7.00 -19.00 -1.24
CA TYR A 225 -7.60 -17.77 -1.78
C TYR A 225 -9.05 -17.57 -1.35
N PHE A 226 -9.43 -16.31 -1.14
CA PHE A 226 -10.81 -15.83 -1.17
C PHE A 226 -11.12 -15.34 -2.58
N VAL A 227 -12.14 -15.91 -3.23
CA VAL A 227 -12.70 -15.38 -4.47
C VAL A 227 -13.93 -14.58 -4.13
N VAL A 228 -13.91 -13.29 -4.41
CA VAL A 228 -14.97 -12.36 -4.04
C VAL A 228 -15.41 -11.52 -5.24
N LYS A 229 -16.67 -11.07 -5.20
CA LYS A 229 -17.25 -10.15 -6.18
C LYS A 229 -17.55 -8.82 -5.51
N GLN A 230 -17.21 -7.72 -6.16
CA GLN A 230 -17.54 -6.35 -5.75
C GLN A 230 -18.05 -5.62 -6.98
N GLY A 231 -19.37 -5.41 -7.04
CA GLY A 231 -20.03 -4.91 -8.25
C GLY A 231 -19.79 -5.82 -9.44
N ASP A 232 -19.23 -5.26 -10.51
CA ASP A 232 -18.88 -5.97 -11.74
C ASP A 232 -17.45 -6.57 -11.71
N PHE A 233 -16.73 -6.38 -10.60
CA PHE A 233 -15.35 -6.85 -10.46
C PHE A 233 -15.27 -8.14 -9.66
N TYR A 234 -14.31 -8.99 -10.05
CA TYR A 234 -13.92 -10.19 -9.32
C TYR A 234 -12.51 -10.03 -8.80
N TRP A 235 -12.30 -10.49 -7.58
CA TRP A 235 -11.01 -10.48 -6.90
C TRP A 235 -10.70 -11.89 -6.40
N ALA A 236 -9.44 -12.30 -6.48
CA ALA A 236 -8.96 -13.54 -5.87
C ALA A 236 -7.77 -13.20 -4.98
N ILE A 237 -8.00 -13.15 -3.66
CA ILE A 237 -7.06 -12.60 -2.68
C ILE A 237 -6.47 -13.73 -1.86
N HIS A 238 -5.14 -13.83 -1.82
CA HIS A 238 -4.44 -14.85 -1.07
C HIS A 238 -4.51 -14.57 0.44
N LYS A 239 -4.85 -15.60 1.20
CA LYS A 239 -5.13 -15.52 2.64
C LYS A 239 -3.92 -15.09 3.48
N ASN A 240 -2.71 -15.42 3.05
CA ASN A 240 -1.52 -15.23 3.89
C ASN A 240 -0.73 -13.95 3.58
N ASP A 241 -0.91 -13.37 2.39
CA ASP A 241 -0.12 -12.22 1.97
C ASP A 241 -0.92 -11.12 1.26
N GLY A 242 -2.22 -11.34 1.02
CA GLY A 242 -3.08 -10.36 0.36
C GLY A 242 -2.77 -10.16 -1.13
N THR A 243 -1.99 -11.06 -1.75
CA THR A 243 -1.69 -11.00 -3.18
C THR A 243 -2.91 -11.36 -4.02
N PHE A 244 -3.04 -10.72 -5.19
CA PHE A 244 -4.10 -11.04 -6.14
C PHE A 244 -3.68 -12.18 -7.08
N ASN A 245 -4.60 -13.10 -7.37
CA ASN A 245 -4.42 -14.13 -8.39
C ASN A 245 -5.25 -13.82 -9.64
N TYR A 246 -4.64 -13.12 -10.59
CA TYR A 246 -5.29 -12.70 -11.83
C TYR A 246 -5.78 -13.87 -12.69
N ASN A 247 -5.02 -14.97 -12.76
CA ASN A 247 -5.44 -16.17 -13.50
C ASN A 247 -6.71 -16.79 -12.92
N LEU A 248 -6.89 -16.70 -11.61
CA LEU A 248 -8.11 -17.16 -10.95
C LEU A 248 -9.25 -16.16 -11.18
N ILE A 249 -8.98 -14.85 -11.10
CA ILE A 249 -9.94 -13.79 -11.42
C ILE A 249 -10.52 -13.95 -12.84
N GLU A 250 -9.69 -14.20 -13.85
CA GLU A 250 -10.15 -14.29 -15.25
C GLU A 250 -11.14 -15.44 -15.47
N LYS A 251 -10.97 -16.57 -14.80
CA LYS A 251 -11.93 -17.70 -14.88
C LYS A 251 -13.34 -17.31 -14.48
N TYR A 252 -13.48 -16.37 -13.53
CA TYR A 252 -14.76 -15.87 -13.06
C TYR A 252 -15.34 -14.76 -13.95
N LYS A 253 -14.49 -14.03 -14.67
CA LYS A 253 -14.93 -13.07 -15.70
C LYS A 253 -15.48 -13.76 -16.95
N GLU A 254 -14.96 -14.94 -17.29
CA GLU A 254 -15.36 -15.72 -18.47
C GLU A 254 -16.53 -16.68 -18.23
N ALA A 255 -16.87 -16.96 -16.97
CA ALA A 255 -18.00 -17.84 -16.65
C ALA A 255 -19.34 -17.14 -16.98
N PRO A 256 -20.17 -17.69 -17.89
CA PRO A 256 -21.49 -17.14 -18.11
C PRO A 256 -22.32 -17.28 -16.83
N GLU A 257 -23.02 -16.23 -16.42
CA GLU A 257 -24.00 -16.29 -15.33
C GLU A 257 -24.97 -17.45 -15.60
N GLU A 258 -24.88 -18.53 -14.82
CA GLU A 258 -25.85 -19.63 -14.90
C GLU A 258 -27.21 -19.10 -14.40
N THR A 259 -28.04 -18.65 -15.33
CA THR A 259 -29.48 -18.50 -15.08
C THR A 259 -30.06 -19.89 -14.81
N VAL A 260 -30.20 -20.23 -13.52
CA VAL A 260 -31.01 -21.35 -13.06
C VAL A 260 -32.46 -21.06 -13.41
N VAL A 261 -32.96 -21.70 -14.47
CA VAL A 261 -34.40 -21.82 -14.72
C VAL A 261 -34.77 -23.29 -14.56
N GLU A 262 -35.37 -23.61 -13.41
CA GLU A 262 -35.99 -24.91 -13.17
C GLU A 262 -37.27 -25.07 -14.03
N SER A 263 -37.19 -25.95 -15.04
CA SER A 263 -38.22 -26.92 -15.53
C SER A 263 -39.63 -26.45 -15.98
N PRO A 264 -40.45 -27.25 -16.72
CA PRO A 264 -40.26 -28.62 -17.21
C PRO A 264 -40.57 -28.87 -18.71
N ILE A 265 -39.95 -29.95 -19.23
CA ILE A 265 -40.40 -30.96 -20.22
C ILE A 265 -41.62 -30.63 -21.10
N GLU A 266 -41.43 -30.69 -22.43
CA GLU A 266 -42.25 -31.53 -23.33
C GLU A 266 -41.41 -31.98 -24.53
N GLU A 267 -41.41 -33.31 -24.76
CA GLU A 267 -40.88 -33.99 -25.95
C GLU A 267 -41.67 -33.59 -27.20
N ASP A 268 -41.00 -33.37 -28.34
CA ASP A 268 -41.26 -34.19 -29.54
C ASP A 268 -40.32 -33.86 -30.72
N THR A 269 -39.76 -34.95 -31.25
CA THR A 269 -39.44 -35.27 -32.66
C THR A 269 -38.44 -34.45 -33.49
N GLU A 270 -37.30 -35.12 -33.75
CA GLU A 270 -36.65 -35.39 -35.05
C GLU A 270 -36.80 -34.37 -36.20
N GLU A 271 -35.67 -33.85 -36.69
CA GLU A 271 -35.21 -34.05 -38.09
C GLU A 271 -33.73 -33.62 -38.22
N GLU A 272 -32.90 -34.58 -38.66
CA GLU A 272 -31.51 -34.36 -39.12
C GLU A 272 -31.53 -33.62 -40.46
N GLU A 273 -30.92 -32.44 -40.56
CA GLU A 273 -30.36 -31.94 -41.82
C GLU A 273 -29.07 -31.15 -41.60
N GLY A 274 -28.00 -31.60 -42.26
CA GLY A 274 -26.98 -30.71 -42.83
C GLY A 274 -25.93 -30.13 -41.90
N PHE A 275 -24.91 -30.92 -41.56
CA PHE A 275 -23.60 -30.40 -41.14
C PHE A 275 -22.93 -29.77 -42.39
N GLU A 276 -23.14 -28.48 -42.64
CA GLU A 276 -22.25 -27.70 -43.50
C GLU A 276 -21.07 -27.19 -42.65
N GLU A 277 -19.88 -27.65 -43.03
CA GLU A 277 -18.59 -27.20 -42.53
C GLU A 277 -18.45 -25.70 -42.81
N GLU A 278 -18.65 -24.85 -41.80
CA GLU A 278 -18.24 -23.44 -41.85
C GLU A 278 -16.70 -23.40 -41.92
N LYS A 279 -16.21 -23.21 -43.14
CA LYS A 279 -14.82 -22.87 -43.42
C LYS A 279 -14.46 -21.60 -42.64
N GLU A 280 -13.41 -21.71 -41.83
CA GLU A 280 -12.67 -20.55 -41.34
C GLU A 280 -12.39 -19.58 -42.49
N PRO A 281 -12.59 -18.27 -42.31
CA PRO A 281 -12.19 -17.31 -43.33
C PRO A 281 -10.67 -17.33 -43.45
N GLU A 282 -10.18 -17.79 -44.61
CA GLU A 282 -8.79 -17.59 -45.05
C GLU A 282 -8.43 -16.11 -44.86
N THR A 283 -7.58 -15.84 -43.87
CA THR A 283 -6.92 -14.55 -43.71
C THR A 283 -6.02 -14.36 -44.92
N VAL A 284 -6.42 -13.44 -45.80
CA VAL A 284 -5.60 -12.95 -46.90
C VAL A 284 -4.39 -12.26 -46.28
N GLN A 285 -3.27 -12.99 -46.21
CA GLN A 285 -1.97 -12.50 -45.79
C GLN A 285 -1.47 -11.48 -46.82
N ALA A 286 -1.50 -10.20 -46.46
CA ALA A 286 -0.77 -9.16 -47.16
C ALA A 286 0.60 -9.01 -46.51
N GLU A 287 1.68 -9.24 -47.27
CA GLU A 287 3.04 -8.88 -46.85
C GLU A 287 3.09 -7.37 -46.60
N ALA A 288 3.12 -6.95 -45.34
CA ALA A 288 3.29 -5.54 -45.00
C ALA A 288 4.67 -5.07 -45.49
N SER A 289 4.69 -4.26 -46.56
CA SER A 289 5.94 -3.72 -47.08
C SER A 289 6.51 -2.69 -46.08
N SER A 290 7.82 -2.45 -46.09
CA SER A 290 8.48 -1.46 -45.21
C SER A 290 7.88 -0.05 -45.27
N SER A 291 7.15 0.29 -46.35
CA SER A 291 6.42 1.55 -46.50
C SER A 291 5.12 1.64 -45.69
N GLU A 292 4.60 0.51 -45.20
CA GLU A 292 3.33 0.43 -44.45
C GLU A 292 3.54 0.52 -42.94
N ILE A 293 4.69 0.07 -42.43
CA ILE A 293 5.07 0.22 -41.02
C ILE A 293 5.16 1.70 -40.63
N GLY A 294 5.61 2.56 -41.56
CA GLY A 294 5.71 4.00 -41.31
C GLY A 294 4.38 4.66 -40.91
N LYS A 295 3.23 4.08 -41.28
CA LYS A 295 1.90 4.56 -40.85
C LYS A 295 1.68 4.38 -39.34
N PHE A 296 2.34 3.39 -38.77
CA PHE A 296 2.29 3.06 -37.36
C PHE A 296 3.26 3.88 -36.51
N SER A 297 4.10 4.71 -37.11
CA SER A 297 5.00 5.57 -36.32
C SER A 297 4.23 6.60 -35.48
N GLY A 298 4.75 6.84 -34.28
CA GLY A 298 4.22 7.77 -33.28
C GLY A 298 3.66 7.06 -32.06
N LEU A 299 2.93 7.84 -31.25
CA LEU A 299 2.43 7.45 -29.94
C LEU A 299 1.03 6.80 -30.03
N TRP A 300 0.86 5.68 -29.34
CA TRP A 300 -0.38 4.92 -29.21
C TRP A 300 -0.68 4.67 -27.74
N GLU A 301 -1.96 4.66 -27.37
CA GLU A 301 -2.43 4.47 -26.00
C GLU A 301 -3.66 3.55 -25.98
N GLU A 302 -3.89 2.84 -24.88
CA GLU A 302 -5.12 2.06 -24.69
C GLU A 302 -6.37 2.95 -24.81
N PRO A 303 -7.42 2.49 -25.51
CA PRO A 303 -8.66 3.24 -25.64
C PRO A 303 -9.38 3.34 -24.30
N GLY A 304 -10.04 4.47 -24.06
CA GLY A 304 -10.83 4.66 -22.83
C GLY A 304 -10.00 5.06 -21.61
N ARG A 305 -8.77 5.57 -21.81
CA ARG A 305 -7.96 6.21 -20.78
C ARG A 305 -8.83 7.11 -19.89
N SER A 306 -8.87 6.77 -18.60
CA SER A 306 -9.38 7.64 -17.55
C SER A 306 -8.20 8.32 -16.84
N GLU A 307 -8.45 9.42 -16.14
CA GLU A 307 -7.46 10.00 -15.22
C GLU A 307 -7.33 9.17 -13.92
N GLU A 308 -7.95 7.99 -13.82
CA GLU A 308 -8.06 7.22 -12.58
C GLU A 308 -7.48 5.81 -12.69
N THR A 309 -7.12 5.35 -13.90
CA THR A 309 -6.67 3.97 -14.15
C THR A 309 -5.33 3.91 -14.88
N PRO A 310 -4.44 2.95 -14.55
CA PRO A 310 -3.25 2.66 -15.34
C PRO A 310 -3.59 2.30 -16.80
N TYR A 311 -2.65 2.58 -17.71
CA TYR A 311 -2.84 2.33 -19.14
C TYR A 311 -1.52 2.07 -19.87
N MET A 312 -1.56 1.27 -20.93
CA MET A 312 -0.43 1.03 -21.83
C MET A 312 -0.28 2.16 -22.83
N MET A 313 0.97 2.56 -23.01
CA MET A 313 1.46 3.49 -24.00
C MET A 313 2.54 2.80 -24.84
N VAL A 314 2.48 3.02 -26.14
CA VAL A 314 3.39 2.42 -27.11
C VAL A 314 3.90 3.51 -28.02
N ASP A 315 5.21 3.62 -28.15
CA ASP A 315 5.84 4.54 -29.10
C ASP A 315 6.63 3.76 -30.15
N ILE A 316 6.28 3.97 -31.42
CA ILE A 316 6.94 3.34 -32.56
C ILE A 316 7.77 4.39 -33.28
N GLN A 317 9.09 4.28 -33.14
CA GLN A 317 10.07 5.25 -33.61
C GLN A 317 11.06 4.63 -34.60
N ASN A 318 11.85 5.49 -35.26
CA ASN A 318 12.99 5.09 -36.09
C ASN A 318 12.65 4.02 -37.15
N VAL A 319 11.50 4.16 -37.81
CA VAL A 319 11.04 3.18 -38.79
C VAL A 319 11.89 3.24 -40.06
N GLU A 320 12.73 2.23 -40.28
CA GLU A 320 13.57 2.11 -41.48
C GLU A 320 13.69 0.64 -41.92
N GLY A 321 13.55 0.38 -43.21
CA GLY A 321 13.88 -0.94 -43.79
C GLY A 321 13.09 -2.13 -43.26
N GLY A 322 11.87 -1.93 -42.72
CA GLY A 322 11.10 -3.02 -42.10
C GLY A 322 11.32 -3.18 -40.59
N GLN A 323 12.11 -2.29 -39.99
CA GLN A 323 12.46 -2.31 -38.57
C GLN A 323 11.95 -1.04 -37.89
N ALA A 324 11.70 -1.11 -36.59
CA ALA A 324 11.41 0.05 -35.75
C ALA A 324 12.00 -0.13 -34.34
N THR A 325 12.25 0.98 -33.67
CA THR A 325 12.37 0.98 -32.21
C THR A 325 10.96 1.01 -31.64
N VAL A 326 10.61 0.04 -30.81
CA VAL A 326 9.32 -0.01 -30.11
C VAL A 326 9.59 0.14 -28.62
N ARG A 327 9.01 1.17 -28.03
CA ARG A 327 8.93 1.34 -26.59
C ARG A 327 7.53 1.02 -26.13
N VAL A 328 7.40 0.16 -25.13
CA VAL A 328 6.13 -0.14 -24.48
C VAL A 328 6.29 0.27 -23.03
N ALA A 329 5.38 1.12 -22.56
CA ALA A 329 5.32 1.57 -21.19
C ALA A 329 3.92 1.37 -20.63
N TYR A 330 3.82 1.06 -19.34
CA TYR A 330 2.57 1.03 -18.61
C TYR A 330 2.60 2.18 -17.63
N MET A 331 1.63 3.06 -17.75
CA MET A 331 1.60 4.36 -17.10
C MET A 331 0.59 4.33 -15.96
N SER A 332 0.84 5.05 -14.88
CA SER A 332 -0.16 5.35 -13.85
C SER A 332 -0.76 6.75 -14.06
N VAL A 333 -1.79 7.05 -13.24
CA VAL A 333 -2.39 8.37 -13.11
C VAL A 333 -1.31 9.41 -12.77
N GLY A 334 -1.30 10.55 -13.47
CA GLY A 334 -0.30 11.61 -13.26
C GLY A 334 0.96 11.49 -14.14
N ALA A 335 0.98 10.57 -15.12
CA ALA A 335 2.05 10.37 -16.10
C ALA A 335 3.36 9.80 -15.51
N ARG A 336 3.24 8.87 -14.56
CA ARG A 336 4.37 8.13 -13.98
C ARG A 336 4.50 6.79 -14.67
N GLN A 337 5.72 6.39 -15.03
CA GLN A 337 6.00 5.11 -15.68
C GLN A 337 6.02 4.01 -14.61
N ILE A 338 5.09 3.06 -14.69
CA ILE A 338 5.09 1.86 -13.86
C ILE A 338 6.17 0.93 -14.39
N ALA A 339 6.08 0.48 -15.63
CA ALA A 339 7.11 -0.34 -16.26
C ALA A 339 7.40 0.18 -17.68
N ASP A 340 8.62 -0.03 -18.16
CA ASP A 340 9.07 0.52 -19.44
C ASP A 340 10.14 -0.37 -20.07
N VAL A 341 9.86 -0.81 -21.30
CA VAL A 341 10.75 -1.67 -22.07
C VAL A 341 10.88 -1.14 -23.50
N GLU A 342 12.10 -1.12 -23.99
CA GLU A 342 12.41 -0.68 -25.35
C GLU A 342 13.24 -1.74 -26.07
N GLY A 343 12.89 -2.01 -27.32
CA GLY A 343 13.65 -2.93 -28.17
C GLY A 343 13.57 -2.57 -29.64
N GLN A 344 14.55 -3.07 -30.40
CA GLN A 344 14.46 -3.08 -31.85
C GLN A 344 13.63 -4.26 -32.31
N VAL A 345 12.63 -3.97 -33.14
CA VAL A 345 11.73 -4.97 -33.73
C VAL A 345 11.96 -5.03 -35.22
N VAL A 346 12.19 -6.24 -35.73
CA VAL A 346 12.17 -6.53 -37.17
C VAL A 346 10.81 -7.14 -37.49
N PHE A 347 10.05 -6.50 -38.38
CA PHE A 347 8.72 -6.96 -38.73
C PHE A 347 8.76 -7.87 -39.95
N GLU A 348 8.17 -9.06 -39.79
CA GLU A 348 7.90 -10.00 -40.86
C GLU A 348 6.38 -10.17 -40.96
N ASN A 349 5.79 -9.81 -42.10
CA ASN A 349 4.34 -9.85 -42.33
C ASN A 349 3.54 -9.05 -41.28
N GLY A 350 4.08 -7.90 -40.85
CA GLY A 350 3.42 -7.03 -39.87
C GLY A 350 3.58 -7.47 -38.42
N VAL A 351 4.26 -8.59 -38.14
CA VAL A 351 4.50 -9.08 -36.78
C VAL A 351 5.99 -9.05 -36.47
N GLY A 352 6.36 -8.63 -35.28
CA GLY A 352 7.73 -8.73 -34.78
C GLY A 352 7.78 -8.79 -33.27
N SER A 353 8.89 -9.26 -32.70
CA SER A 353 9.07 -9.31 -31.25
C SER A 353 10.46 -8.88 -30.82
N PHE A 354 10.59 -8.53 -29.55
CA PHE A 354 11.86 -8.34 -28.87
C PHE A 354 11.78 -8.88 -27.43
N THR A 355 12.93 -9.30 -26.90
CA THR A 355 13.06 -9.69 -25.49
C THR A 355 13.69 -8.56 -24.69
N TYR A 356 13.30 -8.45 -23.43
CA TYR A 356 13.89 -7.52 -22.47
C TYR A 356 14.31 -8.28 -21.20
N ASP A 357 15.42 -7.85 -20.59
CA ASP A 357 15.98 -8.48 -19.40
C ASP A 357 15.66 -7.70 -18.11
N GLU A 358 15.14 -6.48 -18.24
CA GLU A 358 14.81 -5.55 -17.16
C GLU A 358 13.67 -4.63 -17.63
N ASP A 359 12.65 -4.42 -16.80
CA ASP A 359 11.47 -3.58 -17.05
C ASP A 359 11.33 -2.40 -16.07
N GLY A 360 12.32 -2.23 -15.19
CA GLY A 360 12.32 -1.28 -14.07
C GLY A 360 12.11 -1.94 -12.71
N TRP A 361 11.71 -3.22 -12.67
CA TRP A 361 11.40 -3.98 -11.44
C TRP A 361 12.15 -5.31 -11.31
N ASN A 362 13.25 -5.49 -12.03
CA ASN A 362 13.97 -6.76 -12.20
C ASN A 362 13.14 -7.84 -12.89
N GLY A 363 12.11 -7.46 -13.65
CA GLY A 363 11.34 -8.36 -14.49
C GLY A 363 11.97 -8.55 -15.88
N SER A 364 11.74 -9.71 -16.50
CA SER A 364 12.19 -10.02 -17.86
C SER A 364 11.10 -10.71 -18.67
N GLY A 365 11.12 -10.55 -19.98
CA GLY A 365 10.03 -11.01 -20.83
C GLY A 365 10.25 -10.82 -22.33
N GLU A 366 9.16 -10.97 -23.07
CA GLU A 366 9.09 -10.78 -24.51
C GLU A 366 7.87 -9.91 -24.85
N VAL A 367 8.09 -8.94 -25.73
CA VAL A 367 7.04 -8.14 -26.34
C VAL A 367 6.88 -8.57 -27.79
N THR A 368 5.66 -8.91 -28.19
CA THR A 368 5.26 -9.12 -29.58
C THR A 368 4.36 -7.98 -30.02
N VAL A 369 4.64 -7.43 -31.20
CA VAL A 369 3.91 -6.34 -31.82
C VAL A 369 3.28 -6.85 -33.10
N ASP A 370 1.95 -6.79 -33.19
CA ASP A 370 1.17 -7.18 -34.36
C ASP A 370 0.52 -5.94 -34.98
N LEU A 371 0.98 -5.54 -36.15
CA LEU A 371 0.52 -4.35 -36.86
C LEU A 371 -0.71 -4.68 -37.70
N THR A 372 -1.89 -4.38 -37.15
CA THR A 372 -3.16 -4.60 -37.84
C THR A 372 -3.67 -3.34 -38.53
N GLY A 373 -4.62 -3.49 -39.47
CA GLY A 373 -5.24 -2.35 -40.17
C GLY A 373 -5.97 -1.34 -39.24
N GLU A 374 -6.31 -1.75 -38.01
CA GLU A 374 -6.98 -0.90 -37.02
C GLU A 374 -6.02 -0.27 -35.98
N GLY A 375 -4.75 -0.70 -35.97
CA GLY A 375 -3.74 -0.28 -34.99
C GLY A 375 -2.88 -1.45 -34.51
N PRO A 376 -1.79 -1.17 -33.77
CA PRO A 376 -0.97 -2.21 -33.15
C PRO A 376 -1.74 -2.99 -32.08
N ILE A 377 -1.52 -4.31 -32.03
CA ILE A 377 -1.85 -5.16 -30.88
C ILE A 377 -0.53 -5.53 -30.22
N ILE A 378 -0.40 -5.20 -28.94
CA ILE A 378 0.79 -5.49 -28.15
C ILE A 378 0.52 -6.68 -27.27
N LYS A 379 1.33 -7.72 -27.41
CA LYS A 379 1.31 -8.87 -26.52
C LYS A 379 2.58 -8.88 -25.71
N VAL A 380 2.48 -8.91 -24.40
CA VAL A 380 3.64 -8.98 -23.53
C VAL A 380 3.52 -10.26 -22.75
N LYS A 381 4.63 -11.02 -22.73
CA LYS A 381 4.77 -12.24 -21.97
C LYS A 381 5.93 -12.09 -21.01
N ILE A 382 5.62 -12.11 -19.72
CA ILE A 382 6.63 -12.08 -18.66
C ILE A 382 7.20 -13.49 -18.46
N ASN A 383 8.53 -13.58 -18.49
CA ASN A 383 9.28 -14.82 -18.25
C ASN A 383 9.79 -14.91 -16.81
N ASN A 384 10.12 -13.77 -16.19
CA ASN A 384 10.44 -13.63 -14.78
C ASN A 384 9.82 -12.33 -14.27
N ASP A 385 9.02 -12.40 -13.21
CA ASP A 385 8.24 -11.24 -12.74
C ASP A 385 9.01 -10.33 -11.78
N GLY A 386 10.23 -10.68 -11.37
CA GLY A 386 11.05 -9.82 -10.51
C GLY A 386 10.32 -9.38 -9.23
N MET A 387 10.17 -8.06 -9.05
CA MET A 387 9.34 -7.39 -8.02
C MET A 387 8.03 -6.79 -8.60
N GLY A 388 7.65 -7.16 -9.83
CA GLY A 388 6.95 -6.30 -10.80
C GLY A 388 5.60 -6.77 -11.37
N TRP A 389 4.70 -7.28 -10.52
CA TRP A 389 3.23 -7.20 -10.65
C TRP A 389 2.46 -7.96 -11.73
N GLY A 390 3.07 -8.59 -12.74
CA GLY A 390 2.31 -9.25 -13.81
C GLY A 390 1.37 -8.32 -14.62
N LEU A 391 1.28 -7.03 -14.27
CA LEU A 391 0.30 -6.05 -14.77
C LEU A 391 0.50 -5.75 -16.26
N PHE A 392 1.72 -5.97 -16.73
CA PHE A 392 2.12 -5.80 -18.11
C PHE A 392 1.81 -7.02 -18.98
N ASN A 393 1.56 -8.19 -18.37
CA ASN A 393 1.35 -9.44 -19.09
C ASN A 393 -0.06 -9.50 -19.66
N GLY A 394 -0.18 -9.67 -20.98
CA GLY A 394 -1.48 -9.67 -21.63
C GLY A 394 -1.42 -9.27 -23.09
N SER A 395 -2.59 -9.00 -23.66
CA SER A 395 -2.77 -8.55 -25.04
C SER A 395 -3.58 -7.26 -25.07
N TYR A 396 -2.97 -6.18 -25.53
CA TYR A 396 -3.49 -4.83 -25.46
C TYR A 396 -3.72 -4.28 -26.87
N LYS A 397 -4.93 -3.81 -27.14
CA LYS A 397 -5.24 -3.08 -28.36
C LYS A 397 -5.02 -1.60 -28.10
N VAL A 398 -4.11 -0.97 -28.85
CA VAL A 398 -3.80 0.46 -28.68
C VAL A 398 -4.31 1.28 -29.87
N THR A 399 -4.63 2.53 -29.60
CA THR A 399 -5.14 3.49 -30.60
C THR A 399 -4.21 4.69 -30.70
N LYS A 400 -4.10 5.28 -31.90
CA LYS A 400 -3.19 6.40 -32.12
C LYS A 400 -3.62 7.57 -31.25
N ARG A 401 -2.70 8.13 -30.47
CA ARG A 401 -2.99 9.29 -29.63
C ARG A 401 -3.37 10.47 -30.53
N ALA A 402 -4.51 11.09 -30.23
CA ALA A 402 -4.90 12.34 -30.88
C ALA A 402 -3.92 13.45 -30.44
N GLU A 403 -3.38 14.19 -31.42
CA GLU A 403 -2.46 15.32 -31.17
C GLU A 403 -3.13 16.50 -30.48
#